data_AF-A0A815TI05-F1
#
_entry.id   AF-A0A815TI05-F1
#
_cell.length_a   1.000
_cell.length_b   1.000
_cell.length_c   1.000
_cell.angle_alpha   90.00
_cell.angle_beta   90.00
_cell.angle_gamma   90.00
#
_symmetry.space_group_name_H-M   'P 1'
#
loop_
_entity.id
_entity.type
_entity.pdbx_description
1 polymer ?
#
loop_
_entity_poly.entity_id
_entity_poly.type
_entity_poly.pdbx_seq_one_letter_code
_entity_poly.pdbx_strand_id
1 'polypeptide(L)'
;MNERESAQVYGCCTKLLFYRMLLHPDVTEEHLGKFMKPIIELANDLPQAELVVFFDEVNTSSCIGFFKEMFMDRSIQVHQLPQSLEHLKCCYGTLPNIQLEDYIKRKISMFEIYLNNKSMPLETYAQETLCHCIIRAQEFCTKHLSENAVSQREIQRCFQLIDFFWNLKYDNEIYEPNPHLCIALSIALVYYFRLLTNADREERNDKVSPTREQLSDIMSRTFLSNFNEMIQNELEKFVLKWKKKHRTWSKIEKVHVFHKFINFWWTT
;
A
#
# COMPACT_ATOMS: atom_id res chain seq x y z
N MET A 1 -53.09 -43.81 -6.85
CA MET A 1 -51.92 -43.09 -7.41
C MET A 1 -52.09 -41.63 -7.05
N ASN A 2 -51.41 -41.18 -6.00
CA ASN A 2 -51.39 -39.77 -5.59
C ASN A 2 -50.07 -39.18 -6.07
N GLU A 3 -50.15 -38.24 -6.99
CA GLU A 3 -49.04 -37.38 -7.38
C GLU A 3 -48.75 -36.43 -6.21
N ARG A 4 -47.59 -36.62 -5.58
CA ARG A 4 -47.00 -35.64 -4.67
C ARG A 4 -46.17 -34.69 -5.52
N GLU A 5 -46.67 -33.48 -5.71
CA GLU A 5 -45.89 -32.35 -6.20
C GLU A 5 -44.77 -32.04 -5.21
N SER A 6 -43.55 -32.40 -5.60
CA SER A 6 -42.31 -31.99 -4.96
C SER A 6 -42.04 -30.52 -5.30
N ALA A 7 -42.23 -29.64 -4.32
CA ALA A 7 -41.83 -28.24 -4.40
C ALA A 7 -40.32 -28.13 -4.62
N GLN A 8 -39.94 -27.52 -5.75
CA GLN A 8 -38.57 -27.11 -6.07
C GLN A 8 -38.06 -26.12 -5.02
N VAL A 9 -36.98 -26.49 -4.33
CA VAL A 9 -36.19 -25.57 -3.51
C VAL A 9 -35.48 -24.60 -4.46
N TYR A 10 -36.02 -23.40 -4.61
CA TYR A 10 -35.34 -22.31 -5.30
C TYR A 10 -34.09 -21.95 -4.51
N GLY A 11 -32.91 -22.16 -5.11
CA GLY A 11 -31.63 -21.73 -4.57
C GLY A 11 -31.62 -20.21 -4.41
N CYS A 12 -31.86 -19.75 -3.18
CA CYS A 12 -31.75 -18.35 -2.82
C CYS A 12 -30.26 -17.98 -2.89
N CYS A 13 -29.89 -17.21 -3.91
CA CYS A 13 -28.55 -16.64 -4.01
C CYS A 13 -28.40 -15.61 -2.88
N THR A 14 -27.79 -16.04 -1.77
CA THR A 14 -27.48 -15.16 -0.64
C THR A 14 -26.56 -14.05 -1.13
N LYS A 15 -27.04 -12.80 -1.08
CA LYS A 15 -26.22 -11.64 -1.43
C LYS A 15 -25.23 -11.40 -0.29
N LEU A 16 -23.95 -11.57 -0.58
CA LEU A 16 -22.86 -11.18 0.29
C LEU A 16 -22.72 -9.65 0.24
N LEU A 17 -22.81 -8.98 1.40
CA LEU A 17 -22.58 -7.55 1.54
C LEU A 17 -21.27 -7.31 2.30
N PHE A 18 -20.41 -6.44 1.77
CA PHE A 18 -19.09 -6.18 2.32
C PHE A 18 -18.94 -4.71 2.73
N TYR A 19 -18.55 -4.50 3.98
CA TYR A 19 -18.27 -3.19 4.58
C TYR A 19 -16.82 -3.15 5.03
N ARG A 20 -16.14 -2.03 4.78
CA ARG A 20 -14.76 -1.82 5.23
C ARG A 20 -14.63 -0.50 5.97
N MET A 21 -13.95 -0.53 7.10
CA MET A 21 -13.56 0.66 7.86
C MET A 21 -12.03 0.68 8.00
N LEU A 22 -11.42 1.80 7.62
CA LEU A 22 -10.00 2.07 7.87
C LEU A 22 -9.86 2.76 9.22
N LEU A 23 -9.10 2.16 10.13
CA LEU A 23 -8.82 2.73 11.44
C LEU A 23 -7.57 3.62 11.38
N HIS A 24 -7.59 4.67 12.18
CA HIS A 24 -6.48 5.60 12.40
C HIS A 24 -6.58 6.17 13.82
N PRO A 25 -5.56 6.87 14.34
CA PRO A 25 -5.52 7.32 15.73
C PRO A 25 -6.70 8.20 16.17
N ASP A 26 -7.31 8.96 15.25
CA ASP A 26 -8.47 9.82 15.55
C ASP A 26 -9.83 9.09 15.51
N VAL A 27 -9.85 7.79 15.17
CA VAL A 27 -11.08 7.00 15.23
C VAL A 27 -11.38 6.65 16.68
N THR A 28 -12.47 7.22 17.19
CA THR A 28 -13.02 6.96 18.52
C THR A 28 -14.07 5.85 18.48
N GLU A 29 -14.46 5.35 19.66
CA GLU A 29 -15.55 4.38 19.80
C GLU A 29 -16.88 4.92 19.28
N GLU A 30 -17.11 6.24 19.38
CA GLU A 30 -18.31 6.88 18.82
C GLU A 30 -18.35 6.78 17.29
N HIS A 31 -17.21 6.96 16.61
CA HIS A 31 -17.11 6.78 15.17
C HIS A 31 -17.40 5.33 14.77
N LEU A 32 -16.86 4.35 15.52
CA LEU A 32 -17.14 2.93 15.33
C LEU A 32 -18.63 2.61 15.52
N GLY A 33 -19.25 3.14 16.59
CA GLY A 33 -20.67 2.98 16.83
C GLY A 33 -21.53 3.55 15.71
N LYS A 34 -21.21 4.76 15.22
CA LYS A 34 -21.89 5.39 14.07
C LYS A 34 -21.75 4.59 12.79
N PHE A 35 -20.58 3.99 12.55
CA PHE A 35 -20.33 3.13 11.39
C PHE A 35 -21.11 1.80 11.49
N MET A 36 -21.11 1.17 12.67
CA MET A 36 -21.73 -0.15 12.87
C MET A 36 -23.26 -0.10 12.97
N LYS A 37 -23.84 0.97 13.53
CA LYS A 37 -25.28 1.09 13.73
C LYS A 37 -26.12 0.78 12.48
N PRO A 38 -25.92 1.43 11.31
CA PRO A 38 -26.71 1.11 10.12
C PRO A 38 -26.46 -0.30 9.58
N ILE A 39 -25.28 -0.89 9.81
CA ILE A 39 -24.96 -2.26 9.39
C ILE A 39 -25.73 -3.26 10.26
N ILE A 40 -25.84 -3.00 11.57
CA ILE A 40 -26.63 -3.81 12.51
C ILE A 40 -28.12 -3.73 12.19
N GLU A 41 -28.63 -2.53 11.91
CA GLU A 41 -30.02 -2.32 11.48
C GLU A 41 -30.31 -3.15 10.21
N LEU A 42 -29.44 -3.06 9.20
CA LEU A 42 -29.57 -3.86 7.98
C LEU A 42 -29.48 -5.37 8.22
N ALA A 43 -28.58 -5.80 9.12
CA ALA A 43 -28.40 -7.20 9.48
C ALA A 43 -29.65 -7.80 10.16
N ASN A 44 -30.40 -6.98 10.91
CA ASN A 44 -31.68 -7.36 11.49
C ASN A 44 -32.80 -7.41 10.44
N ASP A 45 -32.82 -6.46 9.50
CA ASP A 45 -33.81 -6.40 8.42
C ASP A 45 -33.63 -7.54 7.41
N LEU A 46 -32.40 -8.04 7.24
CA LEU A 46 -32.02 -9.08 6.29
C LEU A 46 -31.30 -10.25 6.98
N PRO A 47 -31.98 -11.05 7.83
CA PRO A 47 -31.33 -12.12 8.59
C PRO A 47 -30.75 -13.24 7.70
N GLN A 48 -31.26 -13.39 6.48
CA GLN A 48 -30.77 -14.33 5.47
C GLN A 48 -29.56 -13.82 4.66
N ALA A 49 -29.19 -12.55 4.78
CA ALA A 49 -28.02 -12.01 4.08
C ALA A 49 -26.75 -12.30 4.88
N GLU A 50 -25.64 -12.51 4.17
CA GLU A 50 -24.32 -12.64 4.79
C GLU A 50 -23.64 -11.27 4.76
N LEU A 51 -23.42 -10.67 5.93
CA LEU A 51 -22.74 -9.39 6.05
C LEU A 51 -21.33 -9.59 6.58
N VAL A 52 -20.34 -9.09 5.84
CA VAL A 52 -18.93 -9.10 6.22
C VAL A 52 -18.51 -7.68 6.53
N VAL A 53 -18.03 -7.44 7.75
CA VAL A 53 -17.43 -6.17 8.14
C VAL A 53 -15.94 -6.38 8.36
N PHE A 54 -15.14 -5.60 7.65
CA PHE A 54 -13.69 -5.66 7.68
C PHE A 54 -13.09 -4.40 8.29
N PHE A 55 -12.40 -4.57 9.41
CA PHE A 55 -11.67 -3.51 10.10
C PHE A 55 -10.19 -3.58 9.75
N ASP A 56 -9.72 -2.56 9.05
CA ASP A 56 -8.33 -2.42 8.63
C ASP A 56 -7.56 -1.55 9.63
N GLU A 57 -6.28 -1.86 9.84
CA GLU A 57 -5.38 -1.14 10.78
C GLU A 57 -5.89 -1.01 12.22
N VAL A 58 -6.52 -2.06 12.74
CA VAL A 58 -7.10 -2.12 14.10
C VAL A 58 -6.14 -1.64 15.19
N ASN A 59 -4.86 -1.99 15.04
CA ASN A 59 -3.79 -1.65 15.98
C ASN A 59 -3.43 -0.16 16.03
N THR A 60 -3.97 0.67 15.12
CA THR A 60 -3.69 2.12 15.08
C THR A 60 -4.68 2.93 15.90
N SER A 61 -5.81 2.33 16.30
CA SER A 61 -6.84 3.01 17.12
C SER A 61 -6.70 2.62 18.60
N SER A 62 -7.13 3.51 19.50
CA SER A 62 -7.25 3.20 20.94
C SER A 62 -8.47 2.34 21.27
N CYS A 63 -9.27 1.94 20.28
CA CYS A 63 -10.58 1.29 20.45
C CYS A 63 -10.48 -0.24 20.63
N ILE A 64 -9.36 -0.76 21.13
CA ILE A 64 -9.14 -2.20 21.26
C ILE A 64 -10.13 -2.87 22.21
N GLY A 65 -10.57 -2.15 23.26
CA GLY A 65 -11.63 -2.61 24.17
C GLY A 65 -12.96 -2.82 23.44
N PHE A 66 -13.32 -1.90 22.56
CA PHE A 66 -14.51 -1.99 21.72
C PHE A 66 -14.44 -3.18 20.74
N PHE A 67 -13.28 -3.45 20.15
CA PHE A 67 -13.09 -4.64 19.31
C PHE A 67 -13.18 -5.93 20.13
N LYS A 68 -12.67 -5.96 21.36
CA LYS A 68 -12.85 -7.11 22.24
C LYS A 68 -14.34 -7.39 22.49
N GLU A 69 -15.13 -6.37 22.82
CA GLU A 69 -16.59 -6.49 23.01
C GLU A 69 -17.25 -7.07 21.74
N MET A 70 -16.87 -6.55 20.57
CA MET A 70 -17.45 -6.93 19.29
C MET A 70 -17.11 -8.36 18.85
N PHE A 71 -15.84 -8.74 18.91
CA PHE A 71 -15.35 -10.03 18.43
C PHE A 71 -15.55 -11.16 19.44
N MET A 72 -15.34 -10.88 20.73
CA MET A 72 -15.38 -11.90 21.78
C MET A 72 -16.78 -12.00 22.39
N ASP A 73 -17.34 -10.86 22.80
CA ASP A 73 -18.63 -10.83 23.51
C ASP A 73 -19.83 -10.73 22.56
N ARG A 74 -19.56 -10.63 21.24
CA ARG A 74 -20.55 -10.51 20.17
C ARG A 74 -21.55 -9.39 20.45
N SER A 75 -21.08 -8.27 21.00
CA SER A 75 -21.93 -7.13 21.36
C SER A 75 -21.26 -5.79 21.08
N ILE A 76 -22.06 -4.74 20.97
CA ILE A 76 -21.61 -3.35 20.85
C ILE A 76 -22.48 -2.51 21.78
N GLN A 77 -21.85 -1.80 22.71
CA GLN A 77 -22.53 -0.95 23.68
C GLN A 77 -23.68 -1.69 24.37
N VAL A 78 -23.43 -2.91 24.86
CA VAL A 78 -24.42 -3.78 25.53
C VAL A 78 -25.49 -4.41 24.60
N HIS A 79 -25.51 -4.06 23.31
CA HIS A 79 -26.45 -4.66 22.35
C HIS A 79 -25.82 -5.86 21.64
N GLN A 80 -26.51 -7.00 21.63
CA GLN A 80 -26.05 -8.21 20.95
C GLN A 80 -26.03 -8.02 19.43
N LEU A 81 -24.98 -8.53 18.79
CA LEU A 81 -24.83 -8.48 17.34
C LEU A 81 -25.73 -9.55 16.67
N PRO A 82 -26.42 -9.20 15.57
CA PRO A 82 -27.17 -10.16 14.78
C PRO A 82 -26.31 -11.32 14.28
N GLN A 83 -26.92 -12.50 14.14
CA GLN A 83 -26.23 -13.70 13.66
C GLN A 83 -25.70 -13.54 12.22
N SER A 84 -26.38 -12.75 11.38
CA SER A 84 -25.93 -12.43 10.01
C SER A 84 -24.60 -11.65 9.96
N LEU A 85 -24.13 -11.10 11.09
CA LEU A 85 -22.82 -10.48 11.28
C LEU A 85 -21.80 -11.42 11.94
N GLU A 86 -21.92 -12.74 11.77
CA GLU A 86 -20.94 -13.71 12.28
C GLU A 86 -19.53 -13.50 11.70
N HIS A 87 -19.45 -13.01 10.45
CA HIS A 87 -18.20 -12.86 9.71
C HIS A 87 -17.54 -11.49 9.90
N LEU A 88 -17.36 -11.06 11.14
CA LEU A 88 -16.49 -9.92 11.43
C LEU A 88 -15.04 -10.33 11.17
N LYS A 89 -14.31 -9.51 10.41
CA LYS A 89 -12.90 -9.73 10.09
C LYS A 89 -12.08 -8.52 10.50
N CYS A 90 -10.92 -8.79 11.07
CA CYS A 90 -9.92 -7.79 11.44
C CYS A 90 -8.57 -8.28 10.94
N CYS A 91 -7.78 -7.37 10.37
CA CYS A 91 -6.41 -7.70 9.99
C CYS A 91 -5.46 -7.40 11.15
N TYR A 92 -5.00 -8.46 11.80
CA TYR A 92 -3.85 -8.41 12.70
C TYR A 92 -2.65 -9.06 11.99
N GLY A 93 -1.63 -8.26 11.72
CA GLY A 93 -0.26 -8.77 11.61
C GLY A 93 0.39 -8.80 10.24
N THR A 94 1.64 -9.26 10.31
CA THR A 94 2.64 -9.34 9.25
C THR A 94 2.45 -10.63 8.46
N LEU A 95 2.53 -10.55 7.13
CA LEU A 95 2.47 -11.72 6.27
C LEU A 95 3.80 -12.51 6.39
N PRO A 96 3.80 -13.84 6.58
CA PRO A 96 5.03 -14.62 6.62
C PRO A 96 5.88 -14.42 5.35
N ASN A 97 7.21 -14.42 5.46
CA ASN A 97 8.12 -14.10 4.34
C ASN A 97 7.86 -14.93 3.07
N ILE A 98 7.53 -16.22 3.21
CA ILE A 98 7.22 -17.09 2.06
C ILE A 98 5.97 -16.60 1.32
N GLN A 99 4.93 -16.23 2.08
CA GLN A 99 3.68 -15.71 1.50
C GLN A 99 3.88 -14.30 0.93
N LEU A 100 4.79 -13.51 1.50
CA LEU A 100 5.14 -12.17 1.03
C LEU A 100 5.80 -12.19 -0.34
N GLU A 101 6.76 -13.10 -0.55
CA GLU A 101 7.36 -13.28 -1.86
C GLU A 101 6.33 -13.68 -2.92
N ASP A 102 5.47 -14.66 -2.63
CA ASP A 102 4.40 -15.08 -3.53
C ASP A 102 3.39 -13.96 -3.81
N TYR A 103 3.04 -13.18 -2.78
CA TYR A 103 2.18 -12.01 -2.90
C TYR A 103 2.81 -10.97 -3.85
N ILE A 104 4.09 -10.62 -3.65
CA ILE A 104 4.81 -9.66 -4.49
C ILE A 104 4.87 -10.16 -5.94
N LYS A 105 5.26 -11.42 -6.18
CA LYS A 105 5.32 -12.01 -7.52
C LYS A 105 3.97 -11.93 -8.24
N ARG A 106 2.88 -12.30 -7.56
CA ARG A 106 1.52 -12.20 -8.13
C ARG A 106 1.14 -10.76 -8.43
N LYS A 107 1.42 -9.83 -7.52
CA LYS A 107 1.19 -8.39 -7.71
C LYS A 107 1.94 -7.85 -8.91
N ILE A 108 3.22 -8.22 -9.08
CA ILE A 108 4.04 -7.82 -10.23
C ILE A 108 3.48 -8.41 -11.53
N SER A 109 3.05 -9.68 -11.54
CA SER A 109 2.48 -10.29 -12.75
C SER A 109 1.16 -9.65 -13.21
N MET A 110 0.44 -9.01 -12.29
CA MET A 110 -0.80 -8.27 -12.57
C MET A 110 -0.54 -6.78 -12.83
N PHE A 111 0.69 -6.31 -12.65
CA PHE A 111 1.04 -4.91 -12.84
C PHE A 111 1.27 -4.63 -14.32
N GLU A 112 0.49 -3.71 -14.86
CA GLU A 112 0.61 -3.24 -16.22
C GLU A 112 0.93 -1.75 -16.22
N ILE A 113 1.75 -1.35 -17.18
CA ILE A 113 2.15 0.03 -17.41
C ILE A 113 1.38 0.55 -18.63
N TYR A 114 0.89 1.78 -18.53
CA TYR A 114 0.17 2.43 -19.61
C TYR A 114 1.09 3.33 -20.42
N LEU A 115 1.32 2.99 -21.69
CA LEU A 115 2.06 3.81 -22.64
C LEU A 115 1.22 4.05 -23.89
N ASN A 116 0.98 5.32 -24.24
CA ASN A 116 0.21 5.71 -25.43
C ASN A 116 -1.17 5.00 -25.54
N ASN A 117 -1.91 4.96 -24.42
CA ASN A 117 -3.20 4.26 -24.28
C ASN A 117 -3.14 2.74 -24.50
N LYS A 118 -1.95 2.13 -24.48
CA LYS A 118 -1.77 0.69 -24.49
C LYS A 118 -1.26 0.24 -23.13
N SER A 119 -1.91 -0.78 -22.58
CA SER A 119 -1.45 -1.48 -21.39
C SER A 119 -0.42 -2.53 -21.81
N MET A 120 0.70 -2.60 -21.11
CA MET A 120 1.70 -3.65 -21.32
C MET A 120 2.28 -4.12 -19.99
N PRO A 121 2.58 -5.42 -19.83
CA PRO A 121 3.27 -5.91 -18.65
C PRO A 121 4.72 -5.40 -18.64
N LEU A 122 5.30 -5.32 -17.45
CA LEU A 122 6.74 -5.08 -17.29
C LEU A 122 7.54 -6.27 -17.87
N GLU A 123 8.72 -6.03 -18.44
CA GLU A 123 9.57 -7.12 -18.94
C GLU A 123 10.01 -8.08 -17.81
N THR A 124 10.19 -9.36 -18.10
CA THR A 124 10.49 -10.41 -17.10
C THR A 124 11.70 -10.05 -16.21
N TYR A 125 12.78 -9.54 -16.81
CA TYR A 125 13.97 -9.17 -16.05
C TYR A 125 13.73 -8.00 -15.08
N ALA A 126 12.94 -7.01 -15.50
CA ALA A 126 12.55 -5.90 -14.64
C ALA A 126 11.53 -6.33 -13.57
N GLN A 127 10.66 -7.32 -13.86
CA GLN A 127 9.80 -7.93 -12.85
C GLN A 127 10.61 -8.63 -11.75
N GLU A 128 11.61 -9.44 -12.14
CA GLU A 128 12.52 -10.11 -11.20
C GLU A 128 13.32 -9.09 -10.38
N THR A 129 13.87 -8.07 -11.04
CA THR A 129 14.60 -6.97 -10.39
C THR A 129 13.73 -6.26 -9.36
N LEU A 130 12.50 -5.88 -9.73
CA LEU A 130 11.55 -5.23 -8.84
C LEU A 130 11.21 -6.12 -7.63
N CYS A 131 10.92 -7.40 -7.87
CA CYS A 131 10.60 -8.37 -6.82
C CYS A 131 11.73 -8.44 -5.79
N HIS A 132 12.96 -8.65 -6.27
CA HIS A 132 14.12 -8.76 -5.40
C HIS A 132 14.43 -7.45 -4.66
N CYS A 133 14.34 -6.31 -5.32
CA CYS A 133 14.56 -5.02 -4.67
C CYS A 133 13.53 -4.75 -3.55
N ILE A 134 12.24 -5.05 -3.77
CA ILE A 134 11.21 -4.89 -2.74
C ILE A 134 11.50 -5.82 -1.57
N ILE A 135 11.73 -7.12 -1.82
CA ILE A 135 11.99 -8.11 -0.75
C ILE A 135 13.20 -7.69 0.08
N ARG A 136 14.33 -7.35 -0.56
CA ARG A 136 15.55 -6.95 0.15
C ARG A 136 15.39 -5.66 0.93
N ALA A 137 14.63 -4.70 0.40
CA ALA A 137 14.34 -3.46 1.11
C ALA A 137 13.46 -3.73 2.34
N GLN A 138 12.43 -4.57 2.20
CA GLN A 138 11.55 -4.93 3.30
C GLN A 138 12.27 -5.74 4.37
N GLU A 139 13.07 -6.74 4.00
CA GLU A 139 13.90 -7.50 4.94
C GLU A 139 14.87 -6.59 5.71
N PHE A 140 15.50 -5.64 5.02
CA PHE A 140 16.40 -4.67 5.65
C PHE A 140 15.66 -3.80 6.67
N CYS A 141 14.53 -3.19 6.28
CA CYS A 141 13.74 -2.36 7.17
C CYS A 141 13.17 -3.16 8.35
N THR A 142 12.65 -4.36 8.13
CA THR A 142 12.16 -5.25 9.18
C THR A 142 13.25 -5.58 10.20
N LYS A 143 14.44 -5.94 9.71
CA LYS A 143 15.58 -6.32 10.56
C LYS A 143 16.12 -5.16 11.39
N HIS A 144 16.11 -3.95 10.85
CA HIS A 144 16.82 -2.81 11.45
C HIS A 144 15.92 -1.73 12.06
N LEU A 145 14.62 -1.69 11.76
CA LEU A 145 13.68 -0.70 12.29
C LEU A 145 12.64 -1.34 13.22
N SER A 146 11.79 -2.23 12.69
CA SER A 146 10.87 -3.09 13.45
C SER A 146 10.09 -4.02 12.51
N GLU A 147 9.46 -5.06 13.03
CA GLU A 147 8.58 -5.96 12.25
C GLU A 147 7.40 -5.25 11.57
N ASN A 148 6.98 -4.10 12.10
CA ASN A 148 5.89 -3.28 11.55
C ASN A 148 6.39 -2.08 10.73
N ALA A 149 7.71 -1.98 10.47
CA ALA A 149 8.28 -0.86 9.74
C ALA A 149 7.90 -0.86 8.25
N VAL A 150 7.46 -2.00 7.74
CA VAL A 150 7.08 -2.20 6.35
C VAL A 150 5.69 -2.81 6.19
N SER A 151 5.05 -2.54 5.07
CA SER A 151 3.68 -2.99 4.80
C SER A 151 3.41 -3.26 3.32
N GLN A 152 2.28 -3.92 3.03
CA GLN A 152 1.81 -4.09 1.66
C GLN A 152 1.49 -2.76 0.96
N ARG A 153 1.25 -1.67 1.70
CA ARG A 153 1.01 -0.35 1.12
C ARG A 153 2.25 0.20 0.42
N GLU A 154 3.43 -0.08 0.96
CA GLU A 154 4.69 0.34 0.36
C GLU A 154 4.97 -0.38 -0.97
N ILE A 155 4.58 -1.65 -1.05
CA ILE A 155 4.61 -2.43 -2.30
C ILE A 155 3.71 -1.75 -3.33
N GLN A 156 2.48 -1.37 -2.94
CA GLN A 156 1.56 -0.64 -3.82
C GLN A 156 2.13 0.72 -4.25
N ARG A 157 2.76 1.47 -3.34
CA ARG A 157 3.42 2.74 -3.64
C ARG A 157 4.57 2.57 -4.64
N CYS A 158 5.32 1.48 -4.55
CA CYS A 158 6.36 1.17 -5.55
C CYS A 158 5.75 1.05 -6.95
N PHE A 159 4.64 0.33 -7.13
CA PHE A 159 3.97 0.22 -8.43
C PHE A 159 3.47 1.55 -8.97
N GLN A 160 2.85 2.36 -8.10
CA GLN A 160 2.36 3.69 -8.47
C GLN A 160 3.50 4.62 -8.88
N LEU A 161 4.65 4.55 -8.18
CA LEU A 161 5.83 5.33 -8.52
C LEU A 161 6.47 4.86 -9.83
N ILE A 162 6.50 3.54 -10.08
CA ILE A 162 7.01 3.02 -11.35
C ILE A 162 6.17 3.54 -12.51
N ASP A 163 4.84 3.44 -12.42
CA ASP A 163 3.95 3.98 -13.46
C ASP A 163 4.13 5.50 -13.62
N PHE A 164 4.28 6.23 -12.51
CA PHE A 164 4.59 7.66 -12.53
C PHE A 164 5.90 7.97 -13.26
N PHE A 165 7.00 7.30 -12.90
CA PHE A 165 8.32 7.53 -13.50
C PHE A 165 8.38 7.07 -14.96
N TRP A 166 7.65 6.01 -15.30
CA TRP A 166 7.54 5.53 -16.67
C TRP A 166 6.88 6.56 -17.59
N ASN A 167 5.85 7.22 -17.07
CA ASN A 167 5.11 8.26 -17.78
C ASN A 167 5.76 9.65 -17.67
N LEU A 168 6.83 9.79 -16.90
CA LEU A 168 7.50 11.05 -16.70
C LEU A 168 8.34 11.43 -17.94
N LYS A 169 7.72 12.19 -18.85
CA LYS A 169 8.39 12.71 -20.04
C LYS A 169 9.28 13.89 -19.68
N TYR A 170 10.59 13.67 -19.76
CA TYR A 170 11.59 14.72 -19.60
C TYR A 170 11.89 15.38 -20.96
N ASP A 171 11.18 16.47 -21.28
CA ASP A 171 11.28 17.22 -22.55
C ASP A 171 10.82 16.42 -23.80
N ASN A 172 10.84 17.07 -24.98
CA ASN A 172 10.34 16.54 -26.26
C ASN A 172 11.19 15.37 -26.83
N GLU A 173 12.05 14.77 -26.03
CA GLU A 173 12.91 13.68 -26.47
C GLU A 173 12.15 12.35 -26.40
N ILE A 174 12.15 11.63 -27.51
CA ILE A 174 11.53 10.31 -27.66
C ILE A 174 12.51 9.28 -27.13
N TYR A 175 12.73 9.26 -25.80
CA TYR A 175 13.45 8.17 -25.16
C TYR A 175 12.45 7.20 -24.54
N GLU A 176 12.66 5.91 -24.79
CA GLU A 176 11.93 4.87 -24.06
C GLU A 176 12.35 4.91 -22.57
N PRO A 177 11.38 4.84 -21.65
CA PRO A 177 11.67 4.87 -20.22
C PRO A 177 12.50 3.64 -19.83
N ASN A 178 13.54 3.87 -19.03
CA ASN A 178 14.39 2.79 -18.52
C ASN A 178 13.71 2.13 -17.31
N PRO A 179 13.34 0.83 -17.38
CA PRO A 179 12.65 0.13 -16.29
C PRO A 179 13.45 0.11 -14.99
N HIS A 180 14.76 -0.16 -15.06
CA HIS A 180 15.65 -0.23 -13.90
C HIS A 180 15.71 1.10 -13.16
N LEU A 181 15.70 2.19 -13.92
CA LEU A 181 15.71 3.51 -13.33
C LEU A 181 14.38 3.83 -12.63
N CYS A 182 13.25 3.49 -13.26
CA CYS A 182 11.93 3.66 -12.66
C CYS A 182 11.82 2.87 -11.35
N ILE A 183 12.31 1.62 -11.35
CA ILE A 183 12.38 0.78 -10.16
C ILE A 183 13.28 1.43 -9.10
N ALA A 184 14.48 1.87 -9.47
CA ALA A 184 15.42 2.44 -8.53
C ALA A 184 14.89 3.69 -7.82
N LEU A 185 14.31 4.62 -8.57
CA LEU A 185 13.69 5.83 -8.02
C LEU A 185 12.50 5.49 -7.11
N SER A 186 11.71 4.48 -7.49
CA SER A 186 10.58 4.01 -6.68
C SER A 186 11.03 3.43 -5.34
N ILE A 187 12.02 2.54 -5.36
CA ILE A 187 12.63 1.98 -4.15
C ILE A 187 13.28 3.09 -3.31
N ALA A 188 13.90 4.07 -3.97
CA ALA A 188 14.54 5.18 -3.27
C ALA A 188 13.54 6.00 -2.45
N LEU A 189 12.42 6.38 -3.08
CA LEU A 189 11.38 7.16 -2.43
C LEU A 189 10.63 6.39 -1.33
N VAL A 190 10.44 5.08 -1.50
CA VAL A 190 9.67 4.27 -0.55
C VAL A 190 10.51 3.82 0.64
N TYR A 191 11.78 3.46 0.44
CA TYR A 191 12.62 2.84 1.48
C TYR A 191 13.88 3.65 1.80
N TYR A 192 14.63 4.09 0.79
CA TYR A 192 15.95 4.70 0.99
C TYR A 192 15.88 6.05 1.72
N PHE A 193 15.04 6.98 1.27
CA PHE A 193 15.02 8.33 1.86
C PHE A 193 14.46 8.40 3.28
N ARG A 194 13.82 7.32 3.76
CA ARG A 194 13.38 7.17 5.16
C ARG A 194 14.53 6.94 6.14
N LEU A 195 15.67 6.47 5.64
CA LEU A 195 16.85 6.18 6.45
C LEU A 195 17.71 7.43 6.62
N LEU A 196 18.51 7.44 7.68
CA LEU A 196 19.53 8.47 7.91
C LEU A 196 20.73 8.27 6.98
N THR A 197 21.42 9.34 6.64
CA THR A 197 22.77 9.21 6.07
C THR A 197 23.78 8.86 7.16
N ASN A 198 24.96 8.36 6.77
CA ASN A 198 26.08 8.20 7.72
C ASN A 198 26.44 9.52 8.43
N ALA A 199 26.36 10.66 7.73
CA ALA A 199 26.63 11.97 8.31
C ALA A 199 25.59 12.36 9.38
N ASP A 200 24.29 12.18 9.09
CA ASP A 200 23.20 12.42 10.06
C ASP A 200 23.38 11.56 11.31
N ARG A 201 23.87 10.33 11.11
CA ARG A 201 24.10 9.36 12.17
C ARG A 201 25.24 9.78 13.10
N GLU A 202 26.34 10.26 12.53
CA GLU A 202 27.48 10.81 13.27
C GLU A 202 27.10 12.05 14.06
N GLU A 203 26.36 12.98 13.45
CA GLU A 203 25.87 14.20 14.12
C GLU A 203 24.99 13.89 15.34
N ARG A 204 24.16 12.84 15.25
CA ARG A 204 23.26 12.41 16.33
C ARG A 204 23.92 11.49 17.35
N ASN A 205 25.18 11.08 17.13
CA ASN A 205 25.85 10.02 17.90
C ASN A 205 25.02 8.73 18.00
N ASP A 206 24.25 8.41 16.94
CA ASP A 206 23.34 7.27 16.90
C ASP A 206 24.07 6.07 16.28
N LYS A 207 24.54 5.11 17.06
CA LYS A 207 25.31 3.98 16.49
C LYS A 207 24.44 2.83 15.99
N VAL A 208 23.12 2.89 16.20
CA VAL A 208 22.22 1.74 16.05
C VAL A 208 21.38 1.86 14.78
N SER A 209 20.95 3.07 14.43
CA SER A 209 20.04 3.27 13.31
C SER A 209 20.66 2.83 11.97
N PRO A 210 19.87 2.14 11.11
CA PRO A 210 20.29 1.81 9.77
C PRO A 210 20.48 3.06 8.90
N THR A 211 21.35 2.95 7.90
CA THR A 211 21.73 4.06 7.03
C THR A 211 21.36 3.81 5.58
N ARG A 212 21.21 4.92 4.85
CA ARG A 212 21.04 4.96 3.40
C ARG A 212 22.12 4.19 2.67
N GLU A 213 23.37 4.36 3.08
CA GLU A 213 24.53 3.74 2.46
C GLU A 213 24.50 2.21 2.59
N GLN A 214 24.05 1.68 3.75
CA GLN A 214 23.86 0.25 3.96
C GLN A 214 22.79 -0.33 3.04
N LEU A 215 21.63 0.34 2.91
CA LEU A 215 20.60 -0.12 1.98
C LEU A 215 21.07 -0.01 0.53
N SER A 216 21.79 1.06 0.18
CA SER A 216 22.33 1.22 -1.16
C SER A 216 23.32 0.13 -1.53
N ASP A 217 24.18 -0.30 -0.61
CA ASP A 217 25.14 -1.39 -0.86
C ASP A 217 24.39 -2.70 -1.16
N ILE A 218 23.31 -2.98 -0.42
CA ILE A 218 22.43 -4.13 -0.70
C ILE A 218 21.82 -4.02 -2.10
N MET A 219 21.22 -2.87 -2.44
CA MET A 219 20.59 -2.67 -3.76
C MET A 219 21.58 -2.81 -4.92
N SER A 220 22.78 -2.23 -4.77
CA SER A 220 23.85 -2.27 -5.76
C SER A 220 24.36 -3.69 -6.02
N ARG A 221 24.42 -4.55 -5.00
CA ARG A 221 24.87 -5.94 -5.13
C ARG A 221 23.83 -6.86 -5.76
N THR A 222 22.56 -6.47 -5.75
CA THR A 222 21.48 -7.36 -6.15
C THR A 222 21.24 -7.24 -7.67
N PHE A 223 20.71 -6.11 -8.14
CA PHE A 223 20.33 -5.91 -9.54
C PHE A 223 20.46 -4.47 -10.05
N LEU A 224 20.65 -3.48 -9.15
CA LEU A 224 20.70 -2.07 -9.51
C LEU A 224 22.12 -1.54 -9.35
N SER A 225 23.03 -1.92 -10.25
CA SER A 225 24.42 -1.47 -10.19
C SER A 225 24.49 0.06 -10.10
N ASN A 226 25.35 0.53 -9.19
CA ASN A 226 25.51 1.96 -8.89
C ASN A 226 24.19 2.63 -8.45
N PHE A 227 23.36 1.95 -7.64
CA PHE A 227 22.05 2.43 -7.17
C PHE A 227 22.07 3.88 -6.69
N ASN A 228 23.02 4.23 -5.80
CA ASN A 228 23.14 5.59 -5.27
C ASN A 228 23.46 6.61 -6.37
N GLU A 229 24.45 6.32 -7.21
CA GLU A 229 24.85 7.21 -8.30
C GLU A 229 23.69 7.43 -9.29
N MET A 230 22.97 6.36 -9.64
CA MET A 230 21.78 6.43 -10.51
C MET A 230 20.71 7.34 -9.92
N ILE A 231 20.41 7.22 -8.62
CA ILE A 231 19.43 8.07 -7.94
C ILE A 231 19.90 9.52 -7.90
N GLN A 232 21.15 9.78 -7.51
CA GLN A 232 21.68 11.14 -7.42
C GLN A 232 21.67 11.82 -8.79
N ASN A 233 22.17 11.14 -9.83
CA ASN A 233 22.20 11.66 -11.19
C ASN A 233 20.79 12.03 -11.70
N GLU A 234 19.80 11.17 -11.46
CA GLU A 234 18.44 11.47 -11.90
C GLU A 234 17.72 12.51 -11.06
N LEU A 235 17.94 12.55 -9.75
CA LEU A 235 17.40 13.62 -8.91
C LEU A 235 18.02 14.97 -9.26
N GLU A 236 19.31 15.03 -9.56
CA GLU A 236 19.98 16.25 -10.03
C GLU A 236 19.41 16.71 -11.37
N LYS A 237 19.23 15.79 -12.34
CA LYS A 237 18.56 16.08 -13.60
C LYS A 237 17.14 16.58 -13.38
N PHE A 238 16.37 15.93 -12.50
CA PHE A 238 15.02 16.33 -12.15
C PHE A 238 15.00 17.75 -11.57
N VAL A 239 15.87 18.04 -10.58
CA VAL A 239 15.98 19.36 -9.95
C VAL A 239 16.43 20.43 -10.95
N LEU A 240 17.39 20.14 -11.81
CA LEU A 240 17.89 21.08 -12.82
C LEU A 240 16.79 21.41 -13.84
N LYS A 241 16.07 20.40 -14.34
CA LYS A 241 14.94 20.57 -15.26
C LYS A 241 13.79 21.31 -14.58
N TRP A 242 13.47 20.95 -13.33
CA TRP A 242 12.48 21.64 -12.52
C TRP A 242 12.82 23.13 -12.36
N LYS A 243 14.08 23.46 -12.03
CA LYS A 243 14.56 24.86 -11.94
C LYS A 243 14.44 25.60 -13.28
N LYS A 244 14.82 24.98 -14.39
CA LYS A 244 14.73 25.57 -15.75
C LYS A 244 13.27 25.86 -16.13
N LYS A 245 12.37 24.91 -15.87
CA LYS A 245 10.94 25.01 -16.19
C LYS A 245 10.20 25.96 -15.23
N HIS A 246 10.59 26.01 -13.96
CA HIS A 246 10.00 26.94 -12.98
C HIS A 246 10.42 28.41 -13.18
N ARG A 247 11.46 28.71 -13.96
CA ARG A 247 11.71 30.09 -14.40
C ARG A 247 10.65 30.58 -15.40
N THR A 248 10.00 29.68 -16.13
CA THR A 248 9.02 30.00 -17.17
C THR A 248 7.57 29.71 -16.76
N TRP A 249 7.34 28.96 -15.68
CA TRP A 249 6.00 28.63 -15.18
C TRP A 249 5.31 29.77 -14.41
N SER A 250 4.01 29.92 -14.68
CA SER A 250 3.10 30.75 -13.90
C SER A 250 2.97 30.20 -12.48
N LYS A 251 2.59 31.04 -11.50
CA LYS A 251 2.39 30.61 -10.10
C LYS A 251 1.43 29.41 -9.95
N ILE A 252 0.46 29.27 -10.85
CA ILE A 252 -0.59 28.23 -10.79
C ILE A 252 -0.04 26.84 -11.14
N GLU A 253 0.83 26.75 -12.16
CA GLU A 253 1.42 25.47 -12.60
C GLU A 253 2.37 24.88 -11.55
N LYS A 254 3.08 25.75 -10.83
CA LYS A 254 3.99 25.36 -9.73
C LYS A 254 3.23 24.68 -8.60
N VAL A 255 2.07 25.22 -8.24
CA VAL A 255 1.20 24.65 -7.21
C VAL A 255 0.64 23.31 -7.67
N HIS A 256 0.21 23.16 -8.92
CA HIS A 256 -0.39 21.91 -9.39
C HIS A 256 0.58 20.72 -9.38
N VAL A 257 1.84 20.90 -9.79
CA VAL A 257 2.84 19.80 -9.80
C VAL A 257 3.34 19.48 -8.41
N PHE A 258 3.59 20.48 -7.58
CA PHE A 258 3.97 20.26 -6.19
C PHE A 258 2.84 19.61 -5.40
N HIS A 259 1.58 20.01 -5.64
CA HIS A 259 0.41 19.38 -5.05
C HIS A 259 0.19 17.96 -5.58
N LYS A 260 0.50 17.64 -6.85
CA LYS A 260 0.52 16.25 -7.34
C LYS A 260 1.59 15.42 -6.65
N PHE A 261 2.80 15.95 -6.47
CA PHE A 261 3.90 15.25 -5.80
C PHE A 261 3.62 15.05 -4.30
N ILE A 262 3.09 16.08 -3.63
CA ILE A 262 2.67 16.02 -2.23
C ILE A 262 1.46 15.11 -2.05
N ASN A 263 0.41 15.25 -2.85
CA ASN A 263 -0.76 14.38 -2.73
C ASN A 263 -0.39 12.93 -3.00
N PHE A 264 0.53 12.67 -3.95
CA PHE A 264 1.09 11.34 -4.15
C PHE A 264 1.79 10.82 -2.88
N TRP A 265 2.49 11.69 -2.14
CA TRP A 265 3.15 11.35 -0.88
C TRP A 265 2.20 11.18 0.32
N TRP A 266 1.05 11.86 0.33
CA TRP A 266 0.17 11.97 1.49
C TRP A 266 -1.18 11.24 1.37
N THR A 267 -1.67 10.93 0.16
CA THR A 267 -3.04 10.40 -0.06
C THR A 267 -3.11 8.91 -0.44
N THR A 268 -2.00 8.19 -0.42
CA THR A 268 -1.88 6.74 -0.70
C THR A 268 -0.91 6.09 0.25
#